data_AF-A0AAV4L9E3-F1
#
_entry.id   AF-A0AAV4L9E3-F1
#
_cell.length_a   1.000
_cell.length_b   1.000
_cell.length_c   1.000
_cell.angle_alpha   90.00
_cell.angle_beta   90.00
_cell.angle_gamma   90.00
#
_symmetry.space_group_name_H-M   'P 1'
#
loop_
_entity.id
_entity.type
_entity.pdbx_description
1 polymer ?
#
loop_
_entity_poly.entity_id
_entity_poly.type
_entity_poly.pdbx_seq_one_letter_code
_entity_poly.pdbx_strand_id
1 'polypeptide(L)'
;MSERQLGNVIDFNDIVTRQTNLIPEGTIVKVKMSIRHGGYGQDGMLTKSRKTGTLYCDAMLIVREGVFVMRKIFERLGVQDPDPYNKWVQKSLHRLRSILESTHNIMPTDTSEHAKEKRRIKSYAEFNGLEFLIKVGIEKPQNPQYKTENCVLGIVTPDWKEYAEYSAPIDPPPEKRFQGNPYKTFDEKVSGPF
;
A
#
# COMPACT_ATOMS: atom_id res chain seq x y z
N MET A 1 -40.05 12.20 -39.37
CA MET A 1 -39.45 12.85 -38.19
C MET A 1 -38.39 11.91 -37.66
N SER A 2 -37.15 12.34 -37.56
CA SER A 2 -36.00 11.49 -37.25
C SER A 2 -35.91 11.17 -35.76
N GLU A 3 -35.78 9.89 -35.45
CA GLU A 3 -35.52 9.39 -34.11
C GLU A 3 -34.04 9.66 -33.78
N ARG A 4 -33.79 10.53 -32.79
CA ARG A 4 -32.44 10.88 -32.35
C ARG A 4 -31.84 9.68 -31.62
N GLN A 5 -30.74 9.17 -32.15
CA GLN A 5 -29.80 8.30 -31.43
C GLN A 5 -29.45 8.95 -30.08
N LEU A 6 -29.98 8.39 -28.99
CA LEU A 6 -29.49 8.69 -27.64
C LEU A 6 -28.06 8.15 -27.57
N GLY A 7 -27.08 9.06 -27.70
CA GLY A 7 -25.67 8.73 -27.53
C GLY A 7 -25.45 8.07 -26.18
N ASN A 8 -24.50 7.14 -26.11
CA ASN A 8 -24.10 6.41 -24.91
C ASN A 8 -23.98 7.36 -23.71
N VAL A 9 -24.97 7.35 -22.82
CA VAL A 9 -24.98 8.17 -21.61
C VAL A 9 -23.97 7.55 -20.65
N ILE A 10 -22.94 8.32 -20.28
CA ILE A 10 -22.09 7.97 -19.15
C ILE A 10 -22.81 8.42 -17.89
N ASP A 11 -23.40 7.46 -17.17
CA ASP A 11 -24.14 7.68 -15.92
C ASP A 11 -23.20 7.66 -14.71
N PHE A 12 -23.29 8.70 -13.89
CA PHE A 12 -22.48 8.92 -12.69
C PHE A 12 -23.33 8.99 -11.40
N ASN A 13 -24.63 8.70 -11.48
CA ASN A 13 -25.54 8.81 -10.33
C ASN A 13 -25.25 7.76 -9.25
N ASP A 14 -24.66 6.62 -9.61
CA ASP A 14 -24.27 5.56 -8.69
C ASP A 14 -22.83 5.72 -8.14
N ILE A 15 -22.19 6.89 -8.35
CA ILE A 15 -20.90 7.14 -7.71
C ILE A 15 -21.12 7.29 -6.19
N VAL A 16 -20.74 6.25 -5.45
CA VAL A 16 -20.58 6.33 -4.00
C VAL A 16 -19.50 7.37 -3.69
N THR A 17 -19.88 8.45 -3.02
CA THR A 17 -18.93 9.42 -2.48
C THR A 17 -18.04 8.72 -1.45
N ARG A 18 -16.72 8.79 -1.65
CA ARG A 18 -15.76 8.17 -0.72
C ARG A 18 -15.96 8.74 0.68
N GLN A 19 -16.32 7.89 1.64
CA GLN A 19 -16.30 8.27 3.05
C GLN A 19 -14.87 8.67 3.44
N THR A 20 -14.74 9.89 3.95
CA THR A 20 -13.48 10.58 4.24
C THR A 20 -12.92 10.26 5.62
N ASN A 21 -13.41 9.24 6.29
CA ASN A 21 -13.00 8.96 7.66
C ASN A 21 -11.55 8.48 7.70
N LEU A 22 -10.78 9.07 8.61
CA LEU A 22 -9.44 8.61 8.93
C LEU A 22 -9.54 7.21 9.54
N ILE A 23 -8.54 6.37 9.25
CA ILE A 23 -8.35 5.15 10.02
C ILE A 23 -8.03 5.58 11.45
N PRO A 24 -8.72 5.05 12.48
CA PRO A 24 -8.46 5.41 13.87
C PRO A 24 -7.00 5.17 14.25
N GLU A 25 -6.45 6.07 15.06
CA GLU A 25 -5.09 5.93 15.59
C GLU A 25 -4.96 4.63 16.39
N GLY A 26 -3.84 3.93 16.21
CA GLY A 26 -3.56 2.66 16.85
C GLY A 26 -4.10 1.43 16.12
N THR A 27 -4.93 1.61 15.08
CA THR A 27 -5.43 0.49 14.26
C THR A 27 -4.27 -0.24 13.59
N ILE A 28 -4.27 -1.56 13.65
CA ILE A 28 -3.33 -2.41 12.90
C ILE A 28 -3.99 -2.87 11.60
N VAL A 29 -3.28 -2.73 10.47
CA VAL A 29 -3.76 -3.14 9.15
C VAL A 29 -2.65 -3.81 8.35
N LYS A 30 -3.03 -4.79 7.52
CA LYS A 30 -2.17 -5.33 6.46
C LYS A 30 -2.20 -4.40 5.24
N VAL A 31 -1.02 -4.01 4.79
CA VAL A 31 -0.84 -3.12 3.63
C VAL A 31 0.01 -3.79 2.58
N LYS A 32 -0.18 -3.38 1.32
CA LYS A 32 0.73 -3.64 0.20
C LYS A 32 1.45 -2.37 -0.17
N MET A 33 2.77 -2.42 -0.29
CA MET A 33 3.59 -1.28 -0.65
C MET A 33 3.77 -1.15 -2.16
N SER A 34 3.86 0.10 -2.60
CA SER A 34 4.30 0.48 -3.94
C SER A 34 5.16 1.74 -3.83
N ILE A 35 6.18 1.87 -4.65
CA ILE A 35 7.09 3.02 -4.70
C ILE A 35 6.85 3.76 -6.01
N ARG A 36 6.66 5.07 -5.91
CA ARG A 36 6.58 5.93 -7.08
C ARG A 36 7.97 6.07 -7.69
N HIS A 37 8.07 5.83 -8.99
CA HIS A 37 9.32 5.97 -9.74
C HIS A 37 9.82 7.43 -9.70
N GLY A 38 10.96 7.66 -9.09
CA GLY A 38 11.52 9.01 -8.87
C GLY A 38 12.65 9.38 -9.84
N GLY A 39 13.18 8.40 -10.59
CA GLY A 39 14.23 8.60 -11.58
C GLY A 39 15.66 8.62 -11.02
N TYR A 40 15.87 8.28 -9.74
CA TYR A 40 17.18 8.18 -9.10
C TYR A 40 17.43 6.78 -8.53
N GLY A 41 18.70 6.48 -8.27
CA GLY A 41 19.15 5.14 -7.89
C GLY A 41 19.33 4.23 -9.11
N GLN A 42 19.95 3.06 -8.90
CA GLN A 42 20.25 2.10 -9.97
C GLN A 42 18.99 1.56 -10.69
N ASP A 43 17.84 1.58 -10.02
CA ASP A 43 16.56 1.05 -10.50
C ASP A 43 15.52 2.16 -10.73
N GLY A 44 15.91 3.43 -10.59
CA GLY A 44 15.02 4.58 -10.78
C GLY A 44 13.93 4.75 -9.72
N MET A 45 13.91 3.93 -8.66
CA MET A 45 12.84 3.94 -7.65
C MET A 45 12.96 5.08 -6.65
N LEU A 46 14.14 5.71 -6.54
CA LEU A 46 14.37 6.78 -5.56
C LEU A 46 14.02 8.15 -6.14
N THR A 47 13.58 9.05 -5.27
CA THR A 47 13.40 10.47 -5.56
C THR A 47 14.48 11.29 -4.87
N LYS A 48 15.03 12.29 -5.54
CA LYS A 48 15.98 13.25 -4.96
C LYS A 48 15.28 14.52 -4.51
N SER A 49 15.45 14.89 -3.23
CA SER A 49 15.02 16.17 -2.70
C SER A 49 15.81 17.31 -3.35
N ARG A 50 15.10 18.28 -3.93
CA ARG A 50 15.74 19.47 -4.51
C ARG A 50 16.36 20.39 -3.46
N LYS A 51 15.81 20.39 -2.24
CA LYS A 51 16.24 21.28 -1.15
C LYS A 51 17.48 20.76 -0.42
N THR A 52 17.51 19.45 -0.16
CA THR A 52 18.49 18.82 0.73
C THR A 52 19.44 17.87 0.01
N GLY A 53 19.13 17.48 -1.22
CA GLY A 53 19.89 16.46 -1.96
C GLY A 53 19.65 15.02 -1.51
N THR A 54 18.85 14.81 -0.46
CA THR A 54 18.49 13.50 0.10
C THR A 54 17.78 12.62 -0.94
N LEU A 55 18.15 11.35 -1.02
CA LEU A 55 17.44 10.30 -1.75
C LEU A 55 16.45 9.60 -0.82
N TYR A 56 15.23 9.35 -1.31
CA TYR A 56 14.18 8.70 -0.54
C TYR A 56 13.22 7.89 -1.42
N CYS A 57 12.56 6.89 -0.84
CA CYS A 57 11.43 6.20 -1.45
C CYS A 57 10.15 7.02 -1.20
N ASP A 58 9.40 7.31 -2.27
CA ASP A 58 8.04 7.88 -2.17
C ASP A 58 7.03 6.73 -2.23
N ALA A 59 6.68 6.21 -1.05
CA ALA A 59 5.90 5.00 -0.89
C ALA A 59 4.41 5.29 -0.74
N MET A 60 3.59 4.46 -1.38
CA MET A 60 2.15 4.35 -1.19
C MET A 60 1.83 2.96 -0.64
N LEU A 61 1.19 2.94 0.52
CA LEU A 61 0.73 1.75 1.21
C LEU A 61 -0.78 1.65 1.01
N ILE A 62 -1.26 0.51 0.51
CA ILE A 62 -2.68 0.25 0.28
C ILE A 62 -3.14 -0.83 1.25
N VAL A 63 -4.13 -0.52 2.09
CA VAL A 63 -4.75 -1.50 2.99
C VAL A 63 -5.42 -2.62 2.18
N ARG A 64 -5.16 -3.88 2.55
CA ARG A 64 -5.56 -5.06 1.76
C ARG A 64 -6.82 -5.74 2.24
N GLU A 65 -7.16 -5.59 3.51
CA GLU A 65 -8.27 -6.30 4.14
C GLU A 65 -8.95 -5.48 5.24
N GLY A 66 -10.09 -5.98 5.73
CA GLY A 66 -10.88 -5.34 6.76
C GLY A 66 -11.68 -4.12 6.28
N VAL A 67 -12.27 -3.39 7.23
CA VAL A 67 -13.17 -2.26 6.97
C VAL A 67 -12.51 -1.06 6.29
N PHE A 68 -11.17 -1.02 6.28
CA PHE A 68 -10.38 0.05 5.69
C PHE A 68 -9.70 -0.37 4.38
N VAL A 69 -10.12 -1.47 3.75
CA VAL A 69 -9.56 -1.95 2.49
C VAL A 69 -9.52 -0.85 1.41
N MET A 70 -8.46 -0.85 0.60
CA MET A 70 -8.17 0.14 -0.45
C MET A 70 -7.85 1.57 0.04
N ARG A 71 -7.80 1.81 1.36
CA ARG A 71 -7.29 3.08 1.90
C ARG A 71 -5.80 3.21 1.60
N LYS A 72 -5.40 4.42 1.23
CA LYS A 72 -4.02 4.78 0.89
C LYS A 72 -3.39 5.54 2.05
N ILE A 73 -2.18 5.15 2.42
CA ILE A 73 -1.30 5.86 3.36
C ILE A 73 -0.01 6.14 2.59
N PHE A 74 0.45 7.39 2.62
CA PHE A 74 1.67 7.80 1.92
C PHE A 74 2.80 7.95 2.92
N GLU A 75 4.00 7.54 2.52
CA GLU A 75 5.17 7.60 3.39
C GLU A 75 6.42 7.93 2.59
N ARG A 76 7.27 8.80 3.15
CA ARG A 76 8.59 9.09 2.60
C ARG A 76 9.64 8.43 3.48
N LEU A 77 10.46 7.58 2.88
CA LEU A 77 11.50 6.83 3.59
C LEU A 77 12.86 7.27 3.07
N GLY A 78 13.61 8.00 3.90
CA GLY A 78 14.96 8.42 3.61
C GLY A 78 15.90 7.24 3.43
N VAL A 79 16.73 7.31 2.39
CA VAL A 79 17.65 6.23 2.01
C VAL A 79 19.10 6.68 2.15
N GLN A 80 19.41 7.87 1.63
CA GLN A 80 20.77 8.40 1.63
C GLN A 80 20.70 9.92 1.69
N ASP A 81 21.55 10.53 2.51
CA ASP A 81 21.64 11.98 2.68
C ASP A 81 23.09 12.46 2.53
N PRO A 82 23.31 13.71 2.09
CA PRO A 82 24.63 14.32 2.16
C PRO A 82 25.19 14.42 3.59
N ASP A 83 24.32 14.58 4.60
CA ASP A 83 24.68 14.49 6.01
C ASP A 83 24.54 13.03 6.52
N PRO A 84 25.64 12.34 6.85
CA PRO A 84 25.59 10.95 7.33
C PRO A 84 24.88 10.81 8.69
N TYR A 85 24.70 11.89 9.45
CA TYR A 85 24.04 11.88 10.75
C TYR A 85 22.55 12.25 10.69
N ASN A 86 21.98 12.34 9.49
CA ASN A 86 20.58 12.66 9.30
C ASN A 86 19.68 11.62 9.99
N LYS A 87 19.10 12.01 11.13
CA LYS A 87 18.25 11.15 11.97
C LYS A 87 17.02 10.59 11.24
N TRP A 88 16.47 11.35 10.29
CA TRP A 88 15.31 10.89 9.51
C TRP A 88 15.68 9.74 8.57
N VAL A 89 16.85 9.82 7.91
CA VAL A 89 17.37 8.70 7.09
C VAL A 89 17.63 7.48 7.98
N GLN A 90 18.30 7.66 9.12
CA GLN A 90 18.54 6.53 10.03
C GLN A 90 17.23 5.87 10.49
N LYS A 91 16.22 6.65 10.89
CA LYS A 91 14.90 6.11 11.26
C LYS A 91 14.22 5.39 10.10
N SER A 92 14.35 5.93 8.89
CA SER A 92 13.77 5.35 7.67
C SER A 92 14.43 4.02 7.29
N LEU A 93 15.76 3.90 7.43
CA LEU A 93 16.48 2.64 7.22
C LEU A 93 16.07 1.56 8.22
N HIS A 94 15.89 1.92 9.50
CA HIS A 94 15.32 0.99 10.48
C HIS A 94 13.92 0.53 10.07
N ARG A 95 13.08 1.46 9.59
CA ARG A 95 11.72 1.13 9.13
C ARG A 95 11.73 0.20 7.91
N LEU A 96 12.59 0.45 6.92
CA LEU A 96 12.76 -0.42 5.75
C LEU A 96 13.20 -1.83 6.17
N ARG A 97 14.11 -1.95 7.14
CA ARG A 97 14.46 -3.25 7.74
C ARG A 97 13.25 -3.92 8.39
N SER A 98 12.48 -3.18 9.20
CA SER A 98 11.28 -3.74 9.86
C SER A 98 10.21 -4.19 8.86
N ILE A 99 10.10 -3.55 7.69
CA ILE A 99 9.22 -4.02 6.61
C ILE A 99 9.63 -5.43 6.16
N LEU A 100 10.91 -5.67 5.92
CA LEU A 100 11.44 -7.00 5.55
C LEU A 100 11.21 -8.02 6.67
N GLU A 101 11.41 -7.62 7.93
CA GLU A 101 11.18 -8.47 9.10
C GLU A 101 9.70 -8.86 9.24
N SER A 102 8.78 -7.90 9.07
CA SER A 102 7.34 -8.12 9.08
C SER A 102 6.89 -9.01 7.91
N THR A 103 7.45 -8.79 6.72
CA THR A 103 7.10 -9.55 5.50
C THR A 103 7.56 -11.00 5.57
N HIS A 104 8.74 -11.24 6.16
CA HIS A 104 9.37 -12.56 6.19
C HIS A 104 9.21 -13.29 7.53
N ASN A 105 8.43 -12.74 8.46
CA ASN A 105 8.26 -13.27 9.82
C ASN A 105 9.62 -13.54 10.51
N ILE A 106 10.52 -12.56 10.44
CA ILE A 106 11.85 -12.63 11.04
C ILE A 106 11.85 -11.82 12.33
N MET A 107 12.25 -12.44 13.44
CA MET A 107 12.42 -11.74 14.72
C MET A 107 13.49 -10.64 14.58
N PRO A 108 13.26 -9.42 15.07
CA PRO A 108 14.27 -8.34 15.00
C PRO A 108 15.60 -8.70 15.67
N THR A 109 15.56 -9.56 16.69
CA THR A 109 16.72 -10.07 17.43
C THR A 109 17.40 -11.26 16.76
N ASP A 110 16.84 -11.84 15.70
CA ASP A 110 17.44 -12.97 14.97
C ASP A 110 18.66 -12.50 14.14
N THR A 111 19.83 -13.00 14.52
CA THR A 111 21.13 -12.72 13.90
C THR A 111 21.65 -13.87 13.04
N SER A 112 20.84 -14.90 12.78
CA SER A 112 21.18 -16.02 11.89
C SER A 112 21.47 -15.56 10.47
N GLU A 113 22.24 -16.36 9.73
CA GLU A 113 22.51 -16.09 8.31
C GLU A 113 21.21 -16.09 7.48
N HIS A 114 20.23 -16.91 7.85
CA HIS A 114 18.91 -16.90 7.23
C HIS A 114 18.22 -15.53 7.38
N ALA A 115 18.19 -14.99 8.60
CA ALA A 115 17.60 -13.69 8.87
C ALA A 115 18.38 -12.53 8.22
N LYS A 116 19.71 -12.64 8.12
CA LYS A 116 20.52 -11.66 7.38
C LYS A 116 20.18 -11.69 5.90
N GLU A 117 20.06 -12.87 5.29
CA GLU A 117 19.72 -13.02 3.87
C GLU A 117 18.33 -12.44 3.57
N LYS A 118 17.34 -12.71 4.41
CA LYS A 118 15.98 -12.12 4.27
C LYS A 118 15.92 -10.60 4.43
N ARG A 119 16.96 -9.97 4.99
CA ARG A 119 17.08 -8.50 5.09
C ARG A 119 17.89 -7.88 3.96
N ARG A 120 18.49 -8.68 3.07
CA ARG A 120 19.23 -8.19 1.90
C ARG A 120 18.27 -7.99 0.74
N ILE A 121 18.47 -6.88 0.05
CA ILE A 121 17.81 -6.55 -1.22
C ILE A 121 18.88 -6.21 -2.24
N LYS A 122 18.63 -6.52 -3.51
CA LYS A 122 19.45 -6.11 -4.64
C LYS A 122 19.06 -4.72 -5.10
N SER A 123 17.79 -4.33 -4.97
CA SER A 123 17.31 -2.99 -5.34
C SER A 123 16.07 -2.56 -4.54
N TYR A 124 15.73 -1.26 -4.58
CA TYR A 124 14.55 -0.73 -3.90
C TYR A 124 13.24 -1.16 -4.56
N ALA A 125 13.28 -1.56 -5.83
CA ALA A 125 12.15 -2.14 -6.53
C ALA A 125 11.61 -3.41 -5.84
N GLU A 126 12.42 -4.12 -5.05
CA GLU A 126 11.98 -5.32 -4.31
C GLU A 126 10.98 -5.01 -3.19
N PHE A 127 10.87 -3.76 -2.75
CA PHE A 127 9.81 -3.35 -1.83
C PHE A 127 8.43 -3.26 -2.51
N ASN A 128 8.37 -3.20 -3.84
CA ASN A 128 7.10 -3.19 -4.56
C ASN A 128 6.38 -4.51 -4.39
N GLY A 129 5.15 -4.42 -3.91
CA GLY A 129 4.27 -5.56 -3.76
C GLY A 129 4.44 -6.34 -2.46
N LEU A 130 5.41 -5.98 -1.61
CA LEU A 130 5.52 -6.57 -0.27
C LEU A 130 4.25 -6.25 0.52
N GLU A 131 3.74 -7.26 1.22
CA GLU A 131 2.63 -7.14 2.15
C GLU A 131 3.12 -7.30 3.58
N PHE A 132 2.77 -6.36 4.45
CA PHE A 132 3.23 -6.31 5.84
C PHE A 132 2.22 -5.56 6.72
N LEU A 133 2.44 -5.63 8.02
CA LEU A 133 1.56 -5.02 9.03
C LEU A 133 2.09 -3.66 9.47
N ILE A 134 1.19 -2.69 9.60
CA ILE A 134 1.49 -1.37 10.17
C ILE A 134 0.51 -1.04 11.29
N LYS A 135 0.99 -0.24 12.24
CA LYS A 135 0.14 0.49 13.19
C LYS A 135 -0.09 1.90 12.67
N VAL A 136 -1.34 2.24 12.41
CA VAL A 136 -1.75 3.50 11.80
C VAL A 136 -1.78 4.62 12.83
N GLY A 137 -1.30 5.79 12.44
CA GLY A 137 -1.38 7.03 13.19
C GLY A 137 -2.22 8.09 12.49
N ILE A 138 -2.33 9.22 13.16
CA ILE A 138 -2.99 10.41 12.64
C ILE A 138 -1.99 11.57 12.76
N GLU A 139 -1.59 12.14 11.62
CA GLU A 139 -0.70 13.31 11.59
C GLU A 139 -1.52 14.57 11.34
N LYS A 140 -1.50 15.48 12.32
CA LYS A 140 -2.08 16.80 12.19
C LYS A 140 -1.07 17.72 11.51
N PRO A 141 -1.42 18.38 10.41
CA PRO A 141 -0.47 19.25 9.72
C PRO A 141 -0.17 20.48 10.58
N GLN A 142 1.06 20.98 10.47
CA GLN A 142 1.47 22.22 11.14
C GLN A 142 0.72 23.44 10.59
N ASN A 143 0.48 23.46 9.28
CA ASN A 143 -0.35 24.48 8.66
C ASN A 143 -1.81 23.98 8.63
N PRO A 144 -2.74 24.68 9.31
CA PRO A 144 -4.14 24.26 9.43
C PRO A 144 -4.93 24.25 8.12
N GLN A 145 -4.35 24.79 7.03
CA GLN A 145 -4.93 24.72 5.68
C GLN A 145 -4.83 23.32 5.07
N TYR A 146 -3.89 22.48 5.52
CA TYR A 146 -3.81 21.10 5.08
C TYR A 146 -4.73 20.20 5.89
N LYS A 147 -5.12 19.07 5.30
CA LYS A 147 -5.96 18.09 5.97
C LYS A 147 -5.12 17.22 6.89
N THR A 148 -5.74 16.75 7.97
CA THR A 148 -5.20 15.65 8.77
C THR A 148 -5.15 14.38 7.92
N GLU A 149 -4.05 13.64 7.98
CA GLU A 149 -3.83 12.43 7.20
C GLU A 149 -3.44 11.25 8.09
N ASN A 150 -3.64 10.03 7.57
CA ASN A 150 -3.10 8.85 8.22
C ASN A 150 -1.59 8.74 7.97
N CYS A 151 -0.85 8.35 9.00
CA CYS A 151 0.59 8.11 8.94
C CYS A 151 0.94 6.73 9.51
N VAL A 152 2.22 6.33 9.44
CA VAL A 152 2.70 5.06 10.01
C VAL A 152 3.39 5.32 11.35
N LEU A 153 2.77 4.87 12.44
CA LEU A 153 3.39 4.93 13.78
C LEU A 153 4.52 3.90 13.90
N GLY A 154 4.31 2.70 13.39
CA GLY A 154 5.29 1.62 13.43
C GLY A 154 4.96 0.51 12.44
N ILE A 155 5.99 -0.23 12.05
CA ILE A 155 5.84 -1.50 11.35
C ILE A 155 5.68 -2.57 12.43
N VAL A 156 4.65 -3.39 12.32
CA VAL A 156 4.38 -4.45 13.30
C VAL A 156 5.20 -5.66 12.89
N THR A 157 6.17 -6.02 13.72
CA THR A 157 7.11 -7.15 13.54
C THR A 157 6.78 -8.30 14.51
N PRO A 158 7.36 -9.49 14.33
CA PRO A 158 6.99 -10.69 15.12
C PRO A 158 7.16 -10.60 16.64
N ASP A 159 7.90 -9.63 17.14
CA ASP A 159 8.06 -9.32 18.57
C ASP A 159 6.85 -8.57 19.17
N TRP A 160 5.91 -8.11 18.35
CA TRP A 160 4.68 -7.46 18.81
C TRP A 160 3.64 -8.51 19.14
N LYS A 161 2.92 -8.32 20.26
CA LYS A 161 1.88 -9.25 20.72
C LYS A 161 0.79 -9.46 19.66
N GLU A 162 0.46 -8.40 18.93
CA GLU A 162 -0.58 -8.38 17.91
C GLU A 162 -0.13 -9.05 16.59
N TYR A 163 1.17 -9.25 16.36
CA TYR A 163 1.65 -9.73 15.05
C TYR A 163 1.02 -11.07 14.65
N ALA A 164 0.96 -12.04 15.57
CA ALA A 164 0.43 -13.38 15.28
C ALA A 164 -1.05 -13.35 14.84
N GLU A 165 -1.86 -12.45 15.41
CA GLU A 165 -3.29 -12.32 15.10
C GLU A 165 -3.51 -11.79 13.67
N TYR A 166 -2.71 -10.80 13.25
CA TYR A 166 -2.91 -10.11 11.97
C TYR A 166 -2.03 -10.67 10.82
N SER A 167 -1.00 -11.46 11.13
CA SER A 167 -0.11 -12.08 10.15
C SER A 167 -0.65 -13.41 9.63
N ALA A 168 -1.58 -14.05 10.34
CA ALA A 168 -2.24 -15.25 9.87
C ALA A 168 -2.92 -15.00 8.51
N PRO A 169 -2.88 -15.97 7.57
CA PRO A 169 -3.74 -15.93 6.41
C PRO A 169 -5.19 -15.86 6.91
N ILE A 170 -5.92 -14.80 6.56
CA ILE A 170 -7.36 -14.81 6.78
C ILE A 170 -7.91 -15.84 5.79
N ASP A 171 -8.54 -16.89 6.29
CA ASP A 171 -9.28 -17.82 5.45
C ASP A 171 -10.14 -17.00 4.48
N PRO A 172 -10.12 -17.31 3.17
CA PRO A 172 -10.92 -16.56 2.22
C PRO A 172 -12.36 -16.52 2.76
N PRO A 173 -12.98 -15.32 2.85
CA PRO A 173 -14.35 -15.23 3.34
C PRO A 173 -15.20 -16.22 2.53
N PRO A 174 -16.11 -16.99 3.16
CA PRO A 174 -16.90 -17.98 2.45
C PRO A 174 -17.53 -17.29 1.25
N GLU A 175 -17.19 -17.75 0.05
CA GLU A 175 -17.66 -17.16 -1.20
C GLU A 175 -19.18 -17.02 -1.08
N LYS A 176 -19.67 -15.79 -0.98
CA LYS A 176 -21.06 -15.53 -1.34
C LYS A 176 -21.12 -15.85 -2.82
N ARG A 177 -21.58 -17.06 -3.14
CA ARG A 177 -21.92 -17.48 -4.49
C ARG A 177 -22.88 -16.44 -5.04
N PHE A 178 -22.36 -15.51 -5.83
CA PHE A 178 -23.19 -14.74 -6.75
C PHE A 178 -23.74 -15.77 -7.74
N GLN A 179 -24.93 -16.29 -7.46
CA GLN A 179 -25.70 -17.05 -8.43
C GLN A 179 -26.13 -16.08 -9.53
N GLY A 180 -25.38 -16.08 -10.63
CA GLY A 180 -25.70 -15.33 -11.83
C GLY A 180 -24.48 -14.66 -12.43
N ASN A 181 -23.96 -15.23 -13.51
CA ASN A 181 -22.99 -14.57 -14.36
C ASN A 181 -23.71 -13.46 -15.16
N PRO A 182 -23.40 -12.16 -14.97
CA PRO A 182 -24.02 -11.08 -15.74
C PRO A 182 -23.50 -10.98 -17.19
N TYR A 183 -22.51 -11.80 -17.57
CA TYR A 183 -21.97 -11.86 -18.92
C TYR A 183 -22.24 -13.22 -19.56
N LYS A 184 -23.53 -13.55 -19.73
CA LYS A 184 -23.90 -14.47 -20.81
C LYS A 184 -23.76 -13.72 -22.12
N THR A 185 -22.67 -14.04 -22.81
CA THR A 185 -22.41 -13.74 -24.22
C THR A 185 -23.63 -14.03 -25.08
N PHE A 186 -23.93 -13.11 -26.00
CA PHE A 186 -24.95 -13.30 -27.04
C PHE A 186 -24.66 -14.59 -27.80
N ASP A 187 -25.55 -15.57 -27.67
CA ASP A 187 -25.56 -16.73 -28.56
C ASP A 187 -26.01 -16.28 -29.95
N GLU A 188 -25.07 -16.39 -30.87
CA GLU A 188 -25.23 -16.38 -32.31
C GLU A 188 -26.35 -17.36 -32.71
N LYS A 189 -27.46 -16.86 -33.26
CA LYS A 189 -28.34 -17.65 -34.12
C LYS A 189 -28.46 -16.98 -35.48
N VAL A 190 -27.49 -17.29 -36.32
CA VAL A 190 -27.67 -17.33 -37.76
C VAL A 190 -28.25 -18.71 -38.12
N SER A 191 -29.30 -18.72 -38.95
CA SER A 191 -30.07 -19.84 -39.57
C SER A 191 -31.52 -19.94 -39.07
N GLY A 192 -32.60 -19.91 -39.87
CA GLY A 192 -32.89 -19.80 -41.32
C GLY A 192 -34.44 -19.69 -41.47
N PRO A 193 -35.10 -20.22 -42.52
CA PRO A 193 -35.09 -19.88 -43.96
C PRO A 193 -36.37 -19.13 -44.45
N PHE A 194 -36.29 -18.63 -45.70
CA PHE A 194 -37.30 -17.96 -46.55
C PHE A 194 -37.57 -16.48 -46.31
#